data_AF-A0A2D4EU64-F1
#
_entry.id   AF-A0A2D4EU64-F1
#
_cell.length_a   1.000
_cell.length_b   1.000
_cell.length_c   1.000
_cell.angle_alpha   90.00
_cell.angle_beta   90.00
_cell.angle_gamma   90.00
#
_symmetry.space_group_name_H-M   'P 1'
#
loop_
_entity.id
_entity.type
_entity.pdbx_description
1 polymer ?
#
loop_
_entity_poly.entity_id
_entity_poly.type
_entity_poly.pdbx_seq_one_letter_code
_entity_poly.pdbx_strand_id
1 'polypeptide(L)'
;NYSNIKFQFIGIENIHVMRSSLQKMLEVCELTSPSMSDFLWGLENSGWLKHIKAIMDAGIFIAKAVAEEGVSVLVHCSDGWDRTAQVCSVASLLLDPYYRTIK
;
A
#
# COMPACT_ATOMS: atom_id res chain seq x y z
N ASN A 1 2.51 14.03 25.99
CA ASN A 1 1.23 14.41 25.35
C ASN A 1 0.39 13.24 24.89
N TYR A 2 0.98 12.07 24.55
CA TYR A 2 0.22 10.83 24.37
C TYR A 2 0.91 9.71 25.16
N SER A 3 0.32 9.31 26.29
CA SER A 3 0.76 8.12 27.04
C SER A 3 0.15 6.86 26.42
N ASN A 4 0.83 5.72 26.59
CA ASN A 4 0.35 4.40 26.17
C ASN A 4 0.13 4.22 24.65
N ILE A 5 0.92 4.93 23.83
CA ILE A 5 0.92 4.72 22.37
C ILE A 5 2.27 4.16 21.91
N LYS A 6 2.23 3.36 20.84
CA LYS A 6 3.40 3.00 20.05
C LYS A 6 3.24 3.61 18.66
N PHE A 7 4.18 4.48 18.29
CA PHE A 7 4.14 5.16 17.01
C PHE A 7 4.95 4.36 15.97
N GLN A 8 4.39 4.16 14.77
CA GLN A 8 5.02 3.40 13.69
C GLN A 8 4.89 4.14 12.35
N PHE A 9 6.01 4.26 11.62
CA PHE A 9 6.00 4.71 10.24
C PHE A 9 5.89 3.51 9.29
N ILE A 10 5.01 3.63 8.29
CA ILE A 10 4.76 2.60 7.27
C ILE A 10 5.52 2.87 5.97
N GLY A 11 5.90 4.13 5.69
CA GLY A 11 6.73 4.48 4.54
C GLY A 11 6.02 4.43 3.18
N ILE A 12 4.70 4.63 3.13
CA ILE A 12 3.96 4.79 1.87
C ILE A 12 4.10 6.22 1.36
N GLU A 13 4.64 6.33 0.16
CA GLU A 13 4.90 7.59 -0.54
C GLU A 13 3.61 8.37 -0.87
N ASN A 14 3.76 9.67 -1.14
CA ASN A 14 2.63 10.54 -1.44
C ASN A 14 2.07 10.33 -2.86
N ILE A 15 0.92 10.97 -3.14
CA ILE A 15 0.21 10.83 -4.42
C ILE A 15 1.02 11.27 -5.65
N HIS A 16 1.99 12.18 -5.50
CA HIS A 16 2.84 12.63 -6.61
C HIS A 16 3.83 11.53 -7.02
N VAL A 17 4.39 10.83 -6.03
CA VAL A 17 5.26 9.67 -6.28
C VAL A 17 4.45 8.54 -6.92
N MET A 18 3.25 8.25 -6.42
CA MET A 18 2.38 7.22 -7.01
C MET A 18 2.03 7.52 -8.47
N ARG A 19 1.73 8.78 -8.79
CA ARG A 19 1.46 9.22 -10.16
C ARG A 19 2.68 9.04 -11.07
N SER A 20 3.87 9.45 -10.62
CA SER A 20 5.10 9.27 -11.39
C SER A 20 5.43 7.78 -11.58
N SER A 21 5.21 6.96 -10.56
CA SER A 21 5.45 5.52 -10.61
C SER A 21 4.54 4.83 -11.63
N LEU A 22 3.24 5.14 -11.62
CA LEU A 22 2.29 4.62 -12.60
C LEU A 22 2.68 5.04 -14.03
N GLN A 23 3.01 6.31 -14.23
CA GLN A 23 3.41 6.84 -15.54
C GLN A 23 4.61 6.06 -16.11
N LYS A 24 5.66 5.85 -15.31
CA LYS A 24 6.84 5.05 -15.72
C LYS A 24 6.48 3.60 -16.03
N MET A 25 5.59 2.98 -15.25
CA MET A 25 5.16 1.60 -15.49
C MET A 25 4.40 1.49 -16.82
N LEU A 26 3.51 2.44 -17.11
CA LEU A 26 2.77 2.49 -18.37
C LEU A 26 3.70 2.69 -19.57
N GLU A 27 4.68 3.59 -19.47
CA GLU A 27 5.70 3.80 -20.52
C GLU A 27 6.46 2.50 -20.85
N VAL A 28 6.78 1.69 -19.83
CA VAL A 28 7.44 0.38 -20.02
C VAL A 28 6.50 -0.62 -20.69
N CYS A 29 5.22 -0.61 -20.34
CA CYS A 29 4.19 -1.47 -20.94
C CYS A 29 3.88 -1.12 -22.41
N GLU A 30 4.11 0.12 -22.82
CA GLU A 30 3.88 0.61 -24.18
C GLU A 30 5.09 0.43 -25.12
N LEU A 31 6.22 -0.07 -24.61
CA LEU A 31 7.40 -0.36 -25.44
C LEU A 31 7.06 -1.38 -26.54
N THR A 32 7.53 -1.11 -27.76
CA THR A 32 7.35 -2.04 -28.89
C THR A 32 8.45 -3.10 -28.87
N SER A 33 8.07 -4.36 -28.70
CA SER A 33 8.98 -5.52 -28.71
C SER A 33 10.18 -5.41 -27.74
N PRO A 34 10.00 -5.06 -26.45
CA PRO A 34 11.09 -5.02 -25.48
C PRO A 34 11.61 -6.43 -25.20
N SER A 35 12.90 -6.55 -24.88
CA SER A 35 13.40 -7.78 -24.26
C SER A 35 12.79 -7.94 -22.86
N MET A 36 12.69 -9.18 -22.37
CA MET A 36 12.19 -9.42 -21.01
C MET A 36 13.07 -8.71 -19.96
N SER A 37 14.38 -8.65 -20.17
CA SER A 37 15.31 -7.98 -19.27
C SER A 37 15.03 -6.47 -19.20
N ASP A 38 14.80 -5.82 -20.35
CA ASP A 38 14.50 -4.38 -20.40
C ASP A 38 13.14 -4.08 -19.76
N PHE A 39 12.15 -4.94 -20.01
CA PHE A 39 10.83 -4.83 -19.39
C PHE A 39 10.90 -4.94 -17.86
N LEU A 40 11.58 -5.97 -17.34
CA LEU A 40 11.72 -6.17 -15.88
C LEU A 40 12.51 -5.05 -15.23
N TRP A 41 13.58 -4.58 -15.87
CA TRP A 41 14.37 -3.45 -15.39
C TRP A 41 13.55 -2.15 -15.35
N GLY A 42 12.76 -1.89 -16.40
CA GLY A 42 11.84 -0.75 -16.43
C GLY A 42 10.76 -0.85 -15.36
N LEU A 43 10.17 -2.03 -15.19
CA LEU A 43 9.15 -2.29 -14.18
C LEU A 43 9.70 -2.08 -12.75
N GLU A 44 10.90 -2.57 -12.45
CA GLU A 44 11.55 -2.34 -11.16
C GLU A 44 11.81 -0.85 -10.92
N ASN A 45 12.36 -0.14 -11.92
CA ASN A 45 12.63 1.30 -11.83
C ASN A 45 11.39 2.19 -11.77
N SER A 46 10.24 1.69 -12.22
CA SER A 46 8.96 2.37 -11.98
C SER A 46 8.63 2.46 -10.49
N GLY A 47 9.11 1.50 -9.68
CA GLY A 47 8.77 1.38 -8.26
C GLY A 47 7.33 0.93 -7.98
N TRP A 48 6.53 0.66 -9.02
CA TRP A 48 5.09 0.41 -8.86
C TRP A 48 4.79 -0.76 -7.92
N LEU A 49 5.46 -1.89 -8.14
CA LEU A 49 5.27 -3.08 -7.29
C LEU A 49 5.79 -2.88 -5.87
N LYS A 50 6.82 -2.04 -5.67
CA LYS A 50 7.31 -1.66 -4.34
C LYS A 50 6.24 -0.87 -3.57
N HIS A 51 5.52 0.03 -4.25
CA HIS A 51 4.44 0.79 -3.63
C HIS A 51 3.23 -0.07 -3.28
N ILE A 52 2.82 -1.00 -4.18
CA ILE A 52 1.77 -1.98 -3.88
C ILE A 52 2.16 -2.84 -2.68
N LYS A 53 3.41 -3.33 -2.64
CA LYS A 53 3.93 -4.10 -1.50
C LYS A 53 3.82 -3.30 -0.20
N ALA A 54 4.22 -2.04 -0.19
CA ALA A 54 4.17 -1.20 1.01
C ALA A 54 2.73 -1.03 1.55
N ILE A 55 1.74 -0.88 0.67
CA ILE A 55 0.32 -0.80 1.05
C ILE A 55 -0.14 -2.14 1.66
N MET A 56 0.23 -3.27 1.04
CA MET A 56 -0.13 -4.60 1.54
C MET A 56 0.53 -4.91 2.89
N ASP A 57 1.82 -4.62 3.05
CA ASP A 57 2.55 -4.79 4.31
C ASP A 57 1.89 -3.99 5.44
N ALA A 58 1.42 -2.78 5.15
CA ALA A 58 0.69 -1.94 6.10
C ALA A 58 -0.64 -2.55 6.54
N GLY A 59 -1.43 -3.05 5.58
CA GLY A 59 -2.69 -3.71 5.85
C GLY A 59 -2.49 -4.98 6.69
N ILE A 60 -1.46 -5.77 6.39
CA ILE A 60 -1.08 -6.96 7.17
C ILE A 60 -0.66 -6.55 8.58
N PHE A 61 0.15 -5.50 8.73
CA PHE A 61 0.57 -4.99 10.04
C PHE A 61 -0.63 -4.60 10.90
N ILE A 62 -1.58 -3.85 10.34
CA ILE A 62 -2.81 -3.44 11.06
C ILE A 62 -3.65 -4.67 11.40
N ALA A 63 -3.85 -5.59 10.45
CA ALA A 63 -4.64 -6.80 10.69
C ALA A 63 -4.07 -7.67 11.80
N LYS A 64 -2.74 -7.86 11.85
CA LYS A 64 -2.07 -8.61 12.93
C LYS A 64 -2.18 -7.92 14.28
N ALA A 65 -1.97 -6.61 14.33
CA ALA A 65 -2.13 -5.84 15.56
C ALA A 65 -3.55 -5.99 16.14
N VAL A 66 -4.57 -5.99 15.28
CA VAL A 66 -5.96 -6.16 15.72
C VAL A 66 -6.28 -7.62 16.09
N ALA A 67 -5.98 -8.58 15.22
CA ALA A 67 -6.43 -9.97 15.37
C ALA A 67 -5.56 -10.82 16.30
N GLU A 68 -4.24 -10.60 16.29
CA GLU A 68 -3.28 -11.42 17.03
C GLU A 68 -2.87 -10.74 18.35
N GLU A 69 -2.63 -9.43 18.34
CA GLU A 69 -2.18 -8.68 19.53
C GLU A 69 -3.36 -8.11 20.35
N GLY A 70 -4.57 -8.06 19.80
CA GLY A 70 -5.76 -7.56 20.49
C GLY A 70 -5.72 -6.07 20.80
N VAL A 71 -4.96 -5.28 20.04
CA VAL A 71 -4.82 -3.82 20.28
C VAL A 71 -5.63 -2.99 19.29
N SER A 72 -6.06 -1.82 19.73
CA SER A 72 -6.67 -0.81 18.85
C SER A 72 -5.61 -0.06 18.07
N VAL A 73 -5.86 0.21 16.79
CA VAL A 73 -4.92 0.90 15.90
C VAL A 73 -5.55 2.18 15.37
N LEU A 74 -4.89 3.32 15.63
CA LEU A 74 -5.20 4.60 15.00
C LEU A 74 -4.35 4.76 13.73
N VAL A 75 -5.01 4.88 12.59
CA VAL A 75 -4.35 5.10 11.30
C VAL A 75 -4.59 6.53 10.84
N HIS A 76 -3.52 7.26 10.53
CA HIS A 76 -3.60 8.55 9.84
C HIS A 76 -2.46 8.68 8.83
N CYS A 77 -2.64 9.56 7.85
CA CYS A 77 -1.56 10.01 6.97
C CYS A 77 -1.39 11.53 7.14
N SER A 78 -1.21 12.27 6.05
CA SER A 78 -1.22 13.73 6.07
C SER A 78 -2.65 14.25 6.24
N ASP A 79 -3.52 13.99 5.26
CA ASP A 79 -4.91 14.47 5.22
C ASP A 79 -5.95 13.40 5.60
N GLY A 80 -5.52 12.14 5.74
CA GLY A 80 -6.38 11.05 6.20
C GLY A 80 -7.28 10.39 5.13
N TRP A 81 -7.19 10.80 3.86
CA TRP A 81 -8.09 10.29 2.80
C TRP A 81 -7.45 9.44 1.69
N ASP A 82 -6.11 9.40 1.58
CA ASP A 82 -5.42 8.63 0.53
C ASP A 82 -4.90 7.29 1.08
N ARG A 83 -3.73 7.34 1.69
CA ARG A 83 -3.02 6.18 2.25
C ARG A 83 -3.80 5.56 3.40
N THR A 84 -4.46 6.40 4.21
CA THR A 84 -5.34 5.94 5.29
C THR A 84 -6.48 5.07 4.75
N ALA A 85 -7.16 5.53 3.69
CA ALA A 85 -8.24 4.74 3.08
C ALA A 85 -7.72 3.40 2.55
N GLN A 86 -6.59 3.42 1.82
CA GLN A 86 -5.96 2.21 1.28
C GLN A 86 -5.68 1.17 2.36
N VAL A 87 -4.95 1.54 3.41
CA VAL A 87 -4.50 0.56 4.42
C VAL A 87 -5.63 0.11 5.34
N CYS A 88 -6.59 0.99 5.66
CA CYS A 88 -7.77 0.63 6.42
C CYS A 88 -8.63 -0.38 5.64
N SER A 89 -8.90 -0.12 4.35
CA SER A 89 -9.68 -1.03 3.51
C SER A 89 -9.01 -2.38 3.32
N VAL A 90 -7.69 -2.42 3.09
CA VAL A 90 -6.94 -3.68 3.00
C VAL A 90 -7.02 -4.45 4.32
N ALA A 91 -6.80 -3.80 5.46
CA ALA A 91 -6.92 -4.46 6.76
C ALA A 91 -8.33 -5.02 7.01
N SER A 92 -9.38 -4.26 6.67
CA SER A 92 -10.77 -4.73 6.79
C SER A 92 -11.05 -5.95 5.91
N LEU A 93 -10.56 -5.98 4.66
CA LEU A 93 -10.69 -7.14 3.78
C LEU A 93 -9.99 -8.39 4.32
N LEU A 94 -8.85 -8.21 4.99
CA LEU A 94 -8.11 -9.30 5.62
C LEU A 94 -8.82 -9.84 6.86
N LEU A 95 -9.44 -8.97 7.66
CA LEU A 95 -10.05 -9.31 8.94
C LEU A 95 -11.46 -9.87 8.82
N ASP A 96 -12.28 -9.33 7.92
CA ASP A 96 -13.71 -9.63 7.89
C ASP A 96 -14.14 -10.27 6.56
N PRO A 97 -14.64 -11.53 6.56
CA PRO A 97 -15.20 -12.18 5.38
C PRO A 97 -16.31 -11.41 4.69
N TYR A 98 -17.08 -10.59 5.41
CA TYR A 98 -18.17 -9.80 4.84
C TYR A 98 -17.70 -8.90 3.69
N TYR A 99 -16.54 -8.24 3.83
CA TYR A 99 -16.00 -7.36 2.79
C TYR A 99 -15.47 -8.10 1.54
N ARG A 100 -15.44 -9.44 1.56
CA ARG A 100 -15.04 -10.27 0.40
C ARG A 100 -16.24 -10.77 -0.41
N THR A 101 -17.42 -10.17 -0.22
CA THR A 101 -18.65 -10.52 -0.93
C THR A 101 -19.12 -9.40 -1.85
N ILE A 102 -19.78 -9.76 -2.95
CA ILE A 102 -20.53 -8.82 -3.81
C ILE A 102 -21.96 -8.76 -3.26
N LYS A 103 -22.56 -7.56 -3.19
CA LYS A 103 -23.95 -7.37 -2.77
C LYS A 103 -24.94 -7.54 -3.90
#